data_AF-A0AAN8MXV2-F1
#
_entry.id   AF-A0AAN8MXV2-F1
#
_cell.length_a   1.000
_cell.length_b   1.000
_cell.length_c   1.000
_cell.angle_alpha   90.00
_cell.angle_beta   90.00
_cell.angle_gamma   90.00
#
_symmetry.space_group_name_H-M   'P 1'
#
loop_
_entity.id
_entity.type
_entity.pdbx_description
1 polymer ?
#
loop_
_entity_poly.entity_id
_entity_poly.type
_entity_poly.pdbx_seq_one_letter_code
_entity_poly.pdbx_strand_id
1 'polypeptide(L)'
;MASSSKPKNWPQEIQYLTKPTLSKKLDQTILGPLGFGQKGSGGPRFATAPSENVAIKKISDSSHPADGEYGLFATKNLAPGTHILDYLGHYHETSPEDTDEASNYDLVLTRDVGGTNRGIAIDARFGGNEARMINDYRGVAVKPNAEFKEREVGIMGVFVVVNNGIKGFKGIKKGEEILVSYGRSFWSERRSE
;
A
#
# COMPACT_ATOMS: atom_id res chain seq x y z
N MET A 1 -18.21 -1.98 -20.36
CA MET A 1 -17.12 -2.57 -19.55
C MET A 1 -15.92 -1.66 -19.69
N ALA A 2 -15.67 -0.75 -18.74
CA ALA A 2 -14.47 0.09 -18.79
C ALA A 2 -13.26 -0.83 -18.59
N SER A 3 -12.50 -1.08 -19.65
CA SER A 3 -11.16 -1.62 -19.54
C SER A 3 -10.34 -0.61 -18.75
N SER A 4 -10.19 -0.80 -17.45
CA SER A 4 -9.19 -0.05 -16.68
C SER A 4 -7.84 -0.47 -17.23
N SER A 5 -7.21 0.37 -18.05
CA SER A 5 -5.88 0.09 -18.59
C SER A 5 -4.93 -0.09 -17.42
N LYS A 6 -4.35 -1.29 -17.30
CA LYS A 6 -3.31 -1.58 -16.30
C LYS A 6 -2.12 -0.64 -16.54
N PRO A 7 -1.39 -0.20 -15.50
CA PRO A 7 -0.19 0.59 -15.69
C PRO A 7 0.87 -0.22 -16.43
N LYS A 8 1.80 0.49 -17.09
CA LYS A 8 2.96 -0.14 -17.72
C LYS A 8 3.75 -0.94 -16.68
N ASN A 9 4.26 -2.10 -17.07
CA ASN A 9 5.01 -3.03 -16.21
C ASN A 9 4.20 -3.67 -15.08
N TRP A 10 2.87 -3.62 -15.13
CA TRP A 10 2.05 -4.41 -14.22
C TRP A 10 2.23 -5.92 -14.47
N PRO A 11 2.46 -6.75 -13.44
CA PRO A 11 2.59 -8.20 -13.59
C PRO A 11 1.33 -8.85 -14.19
N GLN A 12 1.49 -9.80 -15.10
CA GLN A 12 0.35 -10.41 -15.82
C GLN A 12 -0.57 -11.20 -14.87
N GLU A 13 0.01 -11.94 -13.93
CA GLU A 13 -0.70 -12.84 -13.00
C GLU A 13 -1.39 -12.12 -11.84
N ILE A 14 -1.09 -10.83 -11.63
CA ILE A 14 -1.66 -10.07 -10.50
C ILE A 14 -2.88 -9.29 -10.98
N GLN A 15 -3.98 -9.39 -10.24
CA GLN A 15 -5.19 -8.61 -10.52
C GLN A 15 -4.94 -7.13 -10.21
N TYR A 16 -5.15 -6.26 -11.21
CA TYR A 16 -5.13 -4.82 -10.97
C TYR A 16 -6.48 -4.38 -10.36
N LEU A 17 -6.42 -3.68 -9.24
CA LEU A 17 -7.58 -3.22 -8.48
C LEU A 17 -7.71 -1.70 -8.55
N THR A 18 -8.92 -1.22 -8.81
CA THR A 18 -9.32 0.19 -8.63
C THR A 18 -10.23 0.38 -7.41
N LYS A 19 -10.54 -0.70 -6.71
CA LYS A 19 -11.26 -0.74 -5.44
C LYS A 19 -10.86 -2.01 -4.67
N PRO A 20 -10.97 -2.02 -3.33
CA PRO A 20 -10.70 -3.21 -2.53
C PRO A 20 -11.56 -4.41 -2.92
N THR A 21 -11.05 -5.60 -2.65
CA THR A 21 -11.89 -6.81 -2.50
C THR A 21 -12.07 -7.09 -1.02
N LEU A 22 -13.16 -7.75 -0.64
CA LEU A 22 -13.51 -7.97 0.77
C LEU A 22 -13.64 -9.47 1.03
N SER A 23 -13.08 -9.94 2.14
CA SER A 23 -13.29 -11.30 2.64
C SER A 23 -14.77 -11.51 2.97
N LYS A 24 -15.25 -12.74 2.79
CA LYS A 24 -16.62 -13.14 3.13
C LYS A 24 -16.89 -13.11 4.64
N LYS A 25 -15.84 -13.06 5.47
CA LYS A 25 -15.95 -12.96 6.93
C LYS A 25 -16.24 -11.54 7.42
N LEU A 26 -16.03 -10.54 6.57
CA LEU A 26 -16.31 -9.15 6.89
C LEU A 26 -17.82 -8.87 6.80
N ASP A 27 -18.48 -8.93 7.95
CA ASP A 27 -19.89 -8.56 8.08
C ASP A 27 -20.08 -7.02 8.25
N GLN A 28 -21.32 -6.57 8.34
CA GLN A 28 -21.65 -5.14 8.45
C GLN A 28 -21.22 -4.49 9.78
N THR A 29 -20.94 -5.27 10.84
CA THR A 29 -20.40 -4.73 12.09
C THR A 29 -18.96 -4.27 11.92
N ILE A 30 -18.24 -4.81 10.93
CA ILE A 30 -16.90 -4.39 10.54
C ILE A 30 -16.93 -3.41 9.38
N LEU A 31 -17.70 -3.72 8.33
CA LEU A 31 -17.73 -2.92 7.12
C LEU A 31 -18.34 -1.53 7.37
N GLY A 32 -19.40 -1.44 8.20
CA GLY A 32 -20.07 -0.18 8.50
C GLY A 32 -19.17 0.88 9.13
N PRO A 33 -18.43 0.57 10.22
CA PRO A 33 -17.45 1.49 10.81
C PRO A 33 -16.30 1.89 9.88
N LEU A 34 -15.92 1.01 8.95
CA LEU A 34 -14.92 1.29 7.92
C LEU A 34 -15.49 2.08 6.71
N GLY A 35 -16.76 2.49 6.78
CA GLY A 35 -17.43 3.26 5.73
C GLY A 35 -17.92 2.44 4.53
N PHE A 36 -17.73 1.12 4.52
CA PHE A 36 -18.23 0.24 3.49
C PHE A 36 -19.73 -0.05 3.70
N GLY A 37 -20.57 0.23 2.70
CA GLY A 37 -21.98 -0.18 2.69
C GLY A 37 -22.96 0.77 3.39
N GLN A 38 -22.53 1.96 3.84
CA GLN A 38 -23.46 2.96 4.35
C GLN A 38 -24.41 3.46 3.23
N LYS A 39 -25.70 3.12 3.35
CA LYS A 39 -26.74 3.60 2.43
C LYS A 39 -26.84 5.13 2.52
N GLY A 40 -26.52 5.81 1.42
CA GLY A 40 -26.69 7.27 1.27
C GLY A 40 -25.42 8.11 1.40
N SER A 41 -24.29 7.54 1.86
CA SER A 41 -23.01 8.28 2.02
C SER A 41 -21.96 7.90 0.97
N GLY A 42 -22.35 7.52 -0.26
CA GLY A 42 -21.43 7.40 -1.42
C GLY A 42 -20.26 6.39 -1.33
N GLY A 43 -19.98 5.80 -0.16
CA GLY A 43 -18.82 4.96 0.12
C GLY A 43 -17.48 5.70 0.01
N PRO A 44 -16.37 5.04 0.38
CA PRO A 44 -15.04 5.56 0.12
C PRO A 44 -14.81 5.71 -1.39
N ARG A 45 -14.21 6.83 -1.78
CA ARG A 45 -13.89 7.10 -3.18
C ARG A 45 -12.50 6.59 -3.51
N PHE A 46 -12.39 5.86 -4.61
CA PHE A 46 -11.12 5.33 -5.12
C PHE A 46 -10.80 5.89 -6.51
N ALA A 47 -9.52 5.95 -6.83
CA ALA A 47 -9.08 6.31 -8.16
C ALA A 47 -9.58 5.28 -9.19
N THR A 48 -10.13 5.76 -10.30
CA THR A 48 -10.67 4.92 -11.38
C THR A 48 -9.65 4.58 -12.46
N ALA A 49 -8.46 5.18 -12.39
CA ALA A 49 -7.37 5.02 -13.33
C ALA A 49 -6.02 4.93 -12.60
N PRO A 50 -4.96 4.40 -13.25
CA PRO A 50 -3.61 4.43 -12.70
C PRO A 50 -3.14 5.83 -12.33
N SER A 51 -2.32 5.92 -11.28
CA SER A 51 -1.82 7.19 -10.77
C SER A 51 -0.74 7.75 -11.69
N GLU A 52 -0.96 8.96 -12.19
CA GLU A 52 0.05 9.68 -12.98
C GLU A 52 1.26 10.12 -12.15
N ASN A 53 1.19 10.05 -10.82
CA ASN A 53 2.28 10.43 -9.91
C ASN A 53 3.42 9.41 -9.90
N VAL A 54 3.16 8.19 -10.37
CA VAL A 54 4.07 7.06 -10.18
C VAL A 54 4.25 6.25 -11.45
N ALA A 55 5.38 5.53 -11.52
CA ALA A 55 5.67 4.57 -12.57
C ALA A 55 6.32 3.33 -11.95
N ILE A 56 5.90 2.16 -12.42
CA ILE A 56 6.51 0.89 -12.04
C ILE A 56 7.72 0.66 -12.95
N LYS A 57 8.90 0.40 -12.36
CA LYS A 57 10.12 0.10 -13.09
C LYS A 57 10.77 -1.15 -12.55
N LYS A 58 11.38 -1.94 -13.44
CA LYS A 58 12.23 -3.05 -13.04
C LYS A 58 13.49 -2.50 -12.38
N ILE A 59 13.90 -3.10 -11.28
CA ILE A 59 15.15 -2.79 -10.59
C ILE A 59 16.23 -3.69 -11.18
N SER A 60 17.36 -3.09 -11.53
CA SER A 60 18.51 -3.78 -12.15
C SER A 60 19.84 -3.35 -11.52
N ASP A 61 19.77 -2.72 -10.35
CA ASP A 61 20.94 -2.36 -9.56
C ASP A 61 21.25 -3.53 -8.63
N SER A 62 22.39 -4.18 -8.84
CA SER A 62 22.80 -5.36 -8.07
C SER A 62 23.08 -5.08 -6.58
N SER A 63 23.18 -3.81 -6.19
CA SER A 63 23.26 -3.42 -4.78
C SER A 63 21.89 -3.25 -4.12
N HIS A 64 20.82 -3.19 -4.91
CA HIS A 64 19.47 -3.03 -4.41
C HIS A 64 18.94 -4.37 -3.85
N PRO A 65 18.34 -4.41 -2.64
CA PRO A 65 17.82 -5.66 -2.06
C PRO A 65 16.75 -6.36 -2.93
N ALA A 66 16.01 -5.58 -3.72
CA ALA A 66 15.01 -6.05 -4.68
C ALA A 66 15.55 -6.10 -6.14
N ASP A 67 16.83 -6.39 -6.35
CA ASP A 67 17.39 -6.57 -7.70
C ASP A 67 16.63 -7.64 -8.48
N GLY A 68 16.29 -7.35 -9.73
CA GLY A 68 15.48 -8.21 -10.58
C GLY A 68 13.96 -8.08 -10.38
N GLU A 69 13.51 -7.46 -9.29
CA GLU A 69 12.10 -7.18 -9.01
C GLU A 69 11.66 -5.80 -9.54
N TYR A 70 10.58 -5.25 -9.01
CA TYR A 70 10.00 -3.97 -9.40
C TYR A 70 9.98 -2.99 -8.23
N GLY A 71 10.11 -1.71 -8.55
CA GLY A 71 9.95 -0.61 -7.60
C GLY A 71 8.95 0.44 -8.12
N LEU A 72 8.48 1.27 -7.20
CA LEU A 72 7.58 2.40 -7.50
C LEU A 72 8.36 3.71 -7.52
N PHE A 73 8.31 4.45 -8.62
CA PHE A 73 9.12 5.66 -8.81
C PHE A 73 8.25 6.88 -9.08
N ALA A 74 8.63 8.04 -8.56
CA ALA A 74 7.93 9.29 -8.81
C ALA A 74 8.09 9.75 -10.27
N THR A 75 7.01 10.19 -10.92
CA THR A 75 7.03 10.73 -12.30
C THR A 75 7.25 12.24 -12.35
N LYS A 76 7.07 12.91 -11.21
CA LYS A 76 7.23 14.35 -10.99
C LYS A 76 7.71 14.59 -9.55
N ASN A 77 8.05 15.84 -9.23
CA ASN A 77 8.37 16.19 -7.85
C ASN A 77 7.09 16.12 -7.00
N LEU A 78 7.16 15.46 -5.85
CA LEU A 78 6.06 15.31 -4.90
C LEU A 78 6.46 16.02 -3.60
N ALA A 79 5.67 17.01 -3.18
CA ALA A 79 5.95 17.80 -1.99
C ALA A 79 5.68 17.00 -0.70
N PRO A 80 6.29 17.36 0.45
CA PRO A 80 5.99 16.74 1.73
C PRO A 80 4.49 16.76 2.07
N GLY A 81 3.96 15.66 2.61
CA GLY A 81 2.54 15.50 2.93
C GLY A 81 1.62 15.23 1.74
N THR A 82 2.15 15.15 0.51
CA THR A 82 1.35 14.84 -0.68
C THR A 82 0.82 13.40 -0.62
N HIS A 83 -0.50 13.22 -0.79
CA HIS A 83 -1.08 11.91 -1.08
C HIS A 83 -0.62 11.43 -2.46
N ILE A 84 -0.01 10.25 -2.51
CA ILE A 84 0.55 9.69 -3.74
C ILE A 84 -0.50 8.81 -4.44
N LEU A 85 -1.03 7.83 -3.71
CA LEU A 85 -2.08 6.87 -4.10
C LEU A 85 -2.56 6.08 -2.87
N ASP A 86 -3.65 5.33 -3.01
CA ASP A 86 -4.12 4.40 -1.96
C ASP A 86 -3.39 3.05 -2.02
N TYR A 87 -3.27 2.36 -0.88
CA TYR A 87 -2.82 0.96 -0.85
C TYR A 87 -4.04 0.05 -0.94
N LEU A 88 -4.22 -0.60 -2.09
CA LEU A 88 -5.37 -1.47 -2.36
C LEU A 88 -4.97 -2.94 -2.36
N GLY A 89 -5.87 -3.77 -1.85
CA GLY A 89 -5.73 -5.21 -1.77
C GLY A 89 -7.03 -5.91 -1.38
N HIS A 90 -6.90 -7.13 -0.87
CA HIS A 90 -7.94 -7.90 -0.22
C HIS A 90 -8.04 -7.51 1.25
N TYR A 91 -9.21 -7.03 1.69
CA TYR A 91 -9.46 -6.74 3.09
C TYR A 91 -9.93 -8.02 3.78
N HIS A 92 -9.23 -8.40 4.83
CA HIS A 92 -9.51 -9.61 5.62
C HIS A 92 -9.32 -9.34 7.11
N GLU A 93 -9.78 -10.26 7.94
CA GLU A 93 -9.51 -10.20 9.37
C GLU A 93 -8.05 -10.60 9.67
N THR A 94 -7.47 -10.00 10.71
CA THR A 94 -6.15 -10.41 11.23
C THR A 94 -6.18 -11.75 11.98
N SER A 95 -7.28 -12.52 11.88
CA SER A 95 -7.39 -13.84 12.48
C SER A 95 -6.59 -14.85 11.66
N PRO A 96 -6.00 -15.90 12.28
CA PRO A 96 -5.21 -16.89 11.57
C PRO A 96 -5.97 -17.57 10.42
N GLU A 97 -7.29 -17.74 10.55
CA GLU A 97 -8.11 -18.41 9.56
C GLU A 97 -8.39 -17.55 8.31
N ASP A 98 -8.14 -16.25 8.36
CA ASP A 98 -8.35 -15.29 7.26
C ASP A 98 -7.06 -14.63 6.78
N THR A 99 -5.94 -14.92 7.43
CA THR A 99 -4.61 -14.39 7.08
C THR A 99 -3.86 -15.38 6.20
N ASP A 100 -3.22 -14.88 5.14
CA ASP A 100 -2.27 -15.67 4.34
C ASP A 100 -0.86 -15.48 4.90
N GLU A 101 -0.39 -16.43 5.72
CA GLU A 101 0.93 -16.38 6.37
C GLU A 101 2.11 -16.31 5.39
N ALA A 102 1.89 -16.72 4.13
CA ALA A 102 2.92 -16.65 3.10
C ALA A 102 2.91 -15.31 2.32
N SER A 103 2.05 -14.36 2.70
CA SER A 103 2.02 -13.03 2.09
C SER A 103 3.13 -12.11 2.61
N ASN A 104 3.90 -11.54 1.68
CA ASN A 104 4.81 -10.41 1.93
C ASN A 104 4.14 -9.05 1.70
N TYR A 105 2.84 -9.03 1.40
CA TYR A 105 2.08 -7.85 0.96
C TYR A 105 0.92 -7.51 1.91
N ASP A 106 0.90 -8.13 3.10
CA ASP A 106 -0.15 -7.92 4.10
C ASP A 106 0.19 -6.74 5.03
N LEU A 107 -0.72 -5.76 5.07
CA LEU A 107 -0.60 -4.55 5.85
C LEU A 107 -1.77 -4.46 6.84
N VAL A 108 -1.48 -4.53 8.14
CA VAL A 108 -2.49 -4.32 9.17
C VAL A 108 -2.96 -2.87 9.16
N LEU A 109 -4.26 -2.69 8.93
CA LEU A 109 -4.94 -1.39 8.93
C LEU A 109 -5.31 -0.97 10.35
N THR A 110 -5.96 -1.85 11.11
CA THR A 110 -6.30 -1.63 12.52
C THR A 110 -6.34 -2.96 13.27
N ARG A 111 -6.09 -2.92 14.58
CA ARG A 111 -6.23 -4.08 15.47
C ARG A 111 -7.61 -4.19 16.11
N ASP A 112 -8.40 -3.13 16.03
CA ASP A 112 -9.75 -3.09 16.57
C ASP A 112 -10.63 -2.15 15.75
N VAL A 113 -11.67 -2.68 15.15
CA VAL A 113 -12.69 -1.90 14.45
C VAL A 113 -13.80 -1.57 15.42
N GLY A 114 -13.84 -0.31 15.89
CA GLY A 114 -14.97 0.21 16.65
C GLY A 114 -15.26 -0.49 17.98
N GLY A 115 -14.24 -1.08 18.64
CA GLY A 115 -14.40 -1.78 19.91
C GLY A 115 -14.86 -3.24 19.78
N THR A 116 -14.81 -3.81 18.58
CA THR A 116 -15.21 -5.20 18.30
C THR A 116 -14.12 -6.22 18.66
N ASN A 117 -12.91 -5.75 18.97
CA ASN A 117 -11.71 -6.60 19.15
C ASN A 117 -11.38 -7.45 17.90
N ARG A 118 -11.84 -7.01 16.73
CA ARG A 118 -11.53 -7.62 15.43
C ARG A 118 -10.62 -6.67 14.66
N GLY A 119 -9.43 -7.16 14.33
CA GLY A 119 -8.45 -6.44 13.53
C GLY A 119 -8.64 -6.71 12.03
N ILE A 120 -8.26 -5.74 11.20
CA ILE A 120 -8.37 -5.79 9.75
C ILE A 120 -7.03 -5.48 9.12
N ALA A 121 -6.71 -6.21 8.05
CA ALA A 121 -5.53 -6.04 7.25
C ALA A 121 -5.88 -6.00 5.74
N ILE A 122 -4.90 -5.57 4.95
CA ILE A 122 -5.00 -5.38 3.50
C ILE A 122 -3.88 -6.19 2.84
N ASP A 123 -4.23 -7.27 2.18
CA ASP A 123 -3.27 -8.13 1.47
C ASP A 123 -3.26 -7.85 -0.04
N ALA A 124 -2.12 -7.43 -0.57
CA ALA A 124 -1.92 -7.17 -2.00
C ALA A 124 -1.19 -8.30 -2.76
N ARG A 125 -1.10 -9.52 -2.20
CA ARG A 125 -0.39 -10.65 -2.80
C ARG A 125 -0.92 -11.02 -4.18
N PHE A 126 -2.23 -11.27 -4.28
CA PHE A 126 -2.90 -11.74 -5.52
C PHE A 126 -3.60 -10.64 -6.31
N GLY A 127 -3.88 -9.50 -5.68
CA GLY A 127 -4.49 -8.36 -6.33
C GLY A 127 -4.24 -7.07 -5.58
N GLY A 128 -3.97 -5.99 -6.30
CA GLY A 128 -3.69 -4.68 -5.73
C GLY A 128 -3.57 -3.61 -6.80
N ASN A 129 -3.02 -2.47 -6.42
CA ASN A 129 -2.67 -1.39 -7.34
C ASN A 129 -1.16 -1.10 -7.28
N GLU A 130 -0.69 0.00 -7.86
CA GLU A 130 0.74 0.32 -7.98
C GLU A 130 1.46 0.39 -6.63
N ALA A 131 0.74 0.69 -5.56
CA ALA A 131 1.30 0.80 -4.21
C ALA A 131 1.93 -0.51 -3.69
N ARG A 132 1.52 -1.66 -4.23
CA ARG A 132 2.15 -2.96 -3.91
C ARG A 132 3.61 -3.07 -4.37
N MET A 133 4.08 -2.15 -5.22
CA MET A 133 5.47 -2.14 -5.73
C MET A 133 6.40 -1.24 -4.91
N ILE A 134 5.92 -0.70 -3.79
CA ILE A 134 6.73 0.15 -2.91
C ILE A 134 7.66 -0.75 -2.10
N ASN A 135 8.96 -0.47 -2.15
CA ASN A 135 9.97 -1.20 -1.40
C ASN A 135 10.23 -0.59 -0.01
N ASP A 136 10.85 -1.38 0.86
CA ASP A 136 11.42 -0.87 2.13
C ASP A 136 12.68 -0.05 1.84
N TYR A 137 12.86 1.03 2.60
CA TYR A 137 14.03 1.89 2.44
C TYR A 137 15.37 1.23 2.82
N ARG A 138 15.37 0.20 3.67
CA ARG A 138 16.61 -0.40 4.19
C ARG A 138 17.41 -1.06 3.07
N GLY A 139 18.68 -0.70 2.96
CA GLY A 139 19.56 -1.14 1.87
C GLY A 139 19.48 -0.28 0.61
N VAL A 140 18.55 0.68 0.55
CA VAL A 140 18.34 1.57 -0.62
C VAL A 140 18.64 3.02 -0.26
N ALA A 141 18.12 3.48 0.87
CA ALA A 141 18.25 4.86 1.35
C ALA A 141 18.50 4.92 2.87
N VAL A 142 18.91 6.08 3.35
CA VAL A 142 19.17 6.30 4.79
C VAL A 142 17.85 6.37 5.59
N LYS A 143 16.78 6.86 4.97
CA LYS A 143 15.45 7.04 5.58
C LYS A 143 14.36 6.77 4.54
N PRO A 144 13.15 6.35 4.94
CA PRO A 144 12.01 6.33 4.05
C PRO A 144 11.64 7.76 3.62
N ASN A 145 11.06 7.89 2.43
CA ASN A 145 10.57 9.16 1.89
C ASN A 145 9.04 9.18 1.73
N ALA A 146 8.38 8.05 1.98
CA ALA A 146 6.93 7.91 2.07
C ALA A 146 6.51 7.13 3.32
N GLU A 147 5.23 7.24 3.67
CA GLU A 147 4.60 6.55 4.79
C GLU A 147 3.19 6.08 4.45
N PHE A 148 2.79 4.98 5.08
CA PHE A 148 1.40 4.54 5.14
C PHE A 148 0.65 5.37 6.19
N LYS A 149 -0.48 5.94 5.80
CA LYS A 149 -1.35 6.71 6.68
C LYS A 149 -2.79 6.58 6.21
N GLU A 150 -3.73 6.45 7.16
CA GLU A 150 -5.16 6.50 6.81
C GLU A 150 -5.49 7.84 6.12
N ARG A 151 -5.99 7.74 4.88
CA ARG A 151 -6.48 8.89 4.10
C ARG A 151 -7.90 9.26 4.52
N GLU A 152 -8.72 8.22 4.68
CA GLU A 152 -10.08 8.24 5.20
C GLU A 152 -10.22 7.02 6.12
N VAL A 153 -11.26 7.00 6.97
CA VAL A 153 -11.50 5.87 7.87
C VAL A 153 -11.54 4.57 7.07
N GLY A 154 -10.65 3.65 7.42
CA GLY A 154 -10.57 2.35 6.79
C GLY A 154 -9.86 2.32 5.43
N ILE A 155 -9.37 3.46 4.93
CA ILE A 155 -8.65 3.53 3.65
C ILE A 155 -7.20 3.92 3.89
N MET A 156 -6.30 2.98 3.63
CA MET A 156 -4.86 3.23 3.71
C MET A 156 -4.37 4.01 2.48
N GLY A 157 -3.76 5.17 2.74
CA GLY A 157 -3.07 5.97 1.75
C GLY A 157 -1.55 5.87 1.88
N VAL A 158 -0.85 6.15 0.79
CA VAL A 158 0.59 6.38 0.77
C VAL A 158 0.82 7.88 0.62
N PHE A 159 1.59 8.45 1.54
CA PHE A 159 1.90 9.87 1.57
C PHE A 159 3.41 10.09 1.52
N VAL A 160 3.84 11.18 0.90
CA VAL A 160 5.20 11.68 1.13
C VAL A 160 5.30 12.09 2.59
N VAL A 161 6.32 11.61 3.31
CA VAL A 161 6.55 12.01 4.71
C VAL A 161 6.67 13.53 4.80
N VAL A 162 6.12 14.14 5.86
CA VAL A 162 6.26 15.60 6.06
C VAL A 162 7.72 15.96 6.36
N ASN A 163 8.42 15.09 7.10
CA ASN A 163 9.83 15.22 7.43
C ASN A 163 10.42 13.82 7.70
N ASN A 164 11.51 13.46 7.04
CA ASN A 164 12.21 12.18 7.26
C ASN A 164 13.43 12.29 8.20
N GLY A 165 13.67 13.46 8.78
CA GLY A 165 14.81 13.75 9.66
C GLY A 165 16.09 14.15 8.92
N ILE A 166 16.09 14.18 7.58
CA ILE A 166 17.23 14.64 6.78
C ILE A 166 17.14 16.16 6.60
N LYS A 167 18.22 16.88 6.95
CA LYS A 167 18.30 18.34 6.80
C LYS A 167 18.05 18.74 5.34
N GLY A 168 17.06 19.60 5.12
CA GLY A 168 16.74 20.10 3.78
C GLY A 168 15.90 19.16 2.93
N PHE A 169 15.25 18.14 3.51
CA PHE A 169 14.26 17.34 2.82
C PHE A 169 13.12 18.21 2.24
N LYS A 170 12.82 18.03 0.96
CA LYS A 170 11.82 18.80 0.20
C LYS A 170 10.80 17.91 -0.52
N GLY A 171 10.63 16.67 -0.04
CA GLY A 171 9.80 15.66 -0.69
C GLY A 171 10.58 14.76 -1.64
N ILE A 172 9.86 14.06 -2.51
CA ILE A 172 10.40 13.07 -3.44
C ILE A 172 10.61 13.74 -4.80
N LYS A 173 11.81 13.67 -5.36
CA LYS A 173 12.08 14.24 -6.69
C LYS A 173 11.61 13.29 -7.79
N LYS A 174 11.33 13.85 -8.96
CA LYS A 174 11.08 13.07 -10.18
C LYS A 174 12.19 12.03 -10.39
N GLY A 175 11.79 10.78 -10.57
CA GLY A 175 12.67 9.66 -10.84
C GLY A 175 13.20 8.96 -9.60
N GLU A 176 13.04 9.53 -8.40
CA GLU A 176 13.40 8.84 -7.15
C GLU A 176 12.40 7.70 -6.85
N GLU A 177 12.92 6.65 -6.23
CA GLU A 177 12.10 5.55 -5.73
C GLU A 177 11.30 5.99 -4.50
N ILE A 178 10.06 5.54 -4.41
CA ILE A 178 9.16 5.75 -3.29
C ILE A 178 9.38 4.59 -2.32
N LEU A 179 9.88 4.92 -1.13
CA LEU A 179 10.34 3.97 -0.13
C LEU A 179 9.64 4.22 1.20
N VAL A 180 9.09 3.17 1.77
CA VAL A 180 8.44 3.18 3.09
C VAL A 180 9.26 2.38 4.10
N SER A 181 8.80 2.32 5.34
CA SER A 181 9.27 1.32 6.30
C SER A 181 8.20 0.25 6.48
N TYR A 182 8.50 -1.00 6.15
CA TYR A 182 7.63 -2.16 6.39
C TYR A 182 7.39 -2.45 7.89
N GLY A 183 8.18 -1.82 8.76
CA GLY A 183 8.04 -1.94 10.21
C GLY A 183 8.95 -3.01 10.81
N ARG A 184 9.09 -2.98 12.15
CA ARG A 184 10.05 -3.84 12.85
C ARG A 184 9.63 -5.31 12.88
N SER A 185 8.32 -5.58 12.99
CA SER A 185 7.75 -6.93 13.05
C SER A 185 8.03 -7.73 11.77
N PHE A 186 7.78 -7.09 10.61
CA PHE A 186 8.06 -7.68 9.29
C PHE A 186 9.52 -8.17 9.18
N TRP A 187 10.47 -7.37 9.65
CA TRP A 187 11.89 -7.71 9.61
C TRP A 187 12.34 -8.66 10.72
N SER A 188 11.65 -8.71 11.87
CA SER A 188 12.03 -9.67 12.92
C SER A 188 11.72 -11.11 12.55
N GLU A 189 10.61 -11.35 11.86
CA GLU A 189 10.19 -12.69 11.43
C GLU A 189 11.13 -13.31 10.38
N ARG A 190 11.86 -12.47 9.65
CA ARG A 190 12.78 -12.86 8.56
C ARG A 190 14.26 -12.89 8.96
N ARG A 191 14.58 -12.54 10.22
CA ARG A 191 15.95 -12.68 10.77
C ARG A 191 16.18 -14.02 11.46
N SER A 192 15.13 -14.82 11.61
CA SER A 192 15.16 -16.15 12.23
C SER A 192 15.36 -17.29 11.23
N GLU A 193 15.55 -16.98 9.94
CA GLU A 193 16.03 -17.90 8.89
C GLU A 193 17.52 -17.67 8.65
#